data_AF-A0A917NY96-F1
#
_entry.id   AF-A0A917NY96-F1
#
_cell.length_a   1.000
_cell.length_b   1.000
_cell.length_c   1.000
_cell.angle_alpha   90.00
_cell.angle_beta   90.00
_cell.angle_gamma   90.00
#
_symmetry.space_group_name_H-M   'P 1'
#
loop_
_entity.id
_entity.type
_entity.pdbx_description
1 polymer ?
#
loop_
_entity_poly.entity_id
_entity_poly.type
_entity_poly.pdbx_seq_one_letter_code
_entity_poly.pdbx_strand_id
1 'polypeptide(L)'
;MGLPTSKQLHSALLKADELGPAMQKATPTPSPSEGEKDSRYTGCQPLARWLNGDGGTSSGTPQAVVTFRSRNGLVAVYEALTAEPPGALDADYAQAEQALESCDSISLESTEQTITLSLTPIHFGGPDSTAVRMDARHQGVLVNGYIAIERLGESVALVYAFFQVGNGSSQLASLFYGRAADKARTILDLEPQDPSRI
;
A
#
# COMPACT_ATOMS: atom_id res chain seq x y z
N MET A 1 -5.55 25.76 -0.58
CA MET A 1 -4.71 25.33 -1.71
C MET A 1 -5.45 24.26 -2.49
N GLY A 2 -5.20 24.09 -3.79
CA GLY A 2 -5.86 23.06 -4.59
C GLY A 2 -5.25 21.68 -4.35
N LEU A 3 -6.02 20.61 -4.58
CA LEU A 3 -5.51 19.24 -4.51
C LEU A 3 -4.43 19.00 -5.57
N PRO A 4 -3.37 18.22 -5.27
CA PRO A 4 -2.44 17.75 -6.28
C PRO A 4 -3.15 17.02 -7.43
N THR A 5 -2.72 17.30 -8.66
CA THR A 5 -3.21 16.60 -9.86
C THR A 5 -2.63 15.19 -9.95
N SER A 6 -3.28 14.29 -10.69
CA SER A 6 -2.76 12.92 -10.91
C SER A 6 -1.36 12.91 -11.53
N LYS A 7 -1.01 13.93 -12.32
CA LYS A 7 0.34 14.09 -12.88
C LYS A 7 1.38 14.40 -11.79
N GLN A 8 1.04 15.28 -10.85
CA GLN A 8 1.90 15.59 -9.70
C GLN A 8 2.06 14.35 -8.80
N LEU A 9 0.97 13.65 -8.51
CA LEU A 9 1.02 12.39 -7.77
C LEU A 9 1.91 11.35 -8.47
N HIS A 10 1.79 11.20 -9.79
CA HIS A 10 2.62 10.25 -10.54
C HIS A 10 4.11 10.61 -10.51
N SER A 11 4.45 11.92 -10.49
CA SER A 11 5.84 12.37 -10.34
C SER A 11 6.41 12.15 -8.94
N ALA A 12 5.53 12.06 -7.94
CA ALA A 12 5.86 11.85 -6.55
C ALA A 12 6.10 10.36 -6.20
N LEU A 13 5.57 9.43 -7.00
CA LEU A 13 5.82 7.99 -6.85
C LEU A 13 7.29 7.64 -7.06
N LEU A 14 7.76 6.55 -6.44
CA LEU A 14 9.08 6.00 -6.72
C LEU A 14 9.23 5.54 -8.18
N LYS A 15 10.49 5.34 -8.56
CA LYS A 15 10.96 4.73 -9.79
C LYS A 15 11.78 3.50 -9.44
N ALA A 16 11.94 2.60 -10.43
CA ALA A 16 12.61 1.33 -10.20
C ALA A 16 14.09 1.49 -9.78
N ASP A 17 14.79 2.47 -10.35
CA ASP A 17 16.18 2.79 -10.02
C ASP A 17 16.34 3.32 -8.59
N GLU A 18 15.32 3.95 -8.03
CA GLU A 18 15.29 4.41 -6.63
C GLU A 18 15.11 3.26 -5.62
N LEU A 19 14.66 2.09 -6.06
CA LEU A 19 14.60 0.87 -5.26
C LEU A 19 15.84 -0.02 -5.44
N GLY A 20 16.70 0.32 -6.39
CA GLY A 20 17.94 -0.39 -6.70
C GLY A 20 17.86 -1.29 -7.95
N PRO A 21 19.02 -1.77 -8.44
CA PRO A 21 19.14 -2.35 -9.79
C PRO A 21 18.41 -3.69 -9.98
N ALA A 22 18.06 -4.36 -8.88
CA ALA A 22 17.32 -5.62 -8.90
C ALA A 22 15.80 -5.43 -9.09
N MET A 23 15.30 -4.21 -8.98
CA MET A 23 13.88 -3.89 -9.09
C MET A 23 13.54 -3.40 -10.50
N GLN A 24 12.33 -3.69 -10.93
CA GLN A 24 11.76 -3.21 -12.18
C GLN A 24 10.29 -2.86 -11.96
N LYS A 25 9.79 -1.89 -12.73
CA LYS A 25 8.34 -1.62 -12.77
C LYS A 25 7.65 -2.87 -13.29
N ALA A 26 6.65 -3.35 -12.56
CA ALA A 26 5.78 -4.41 -13.04
C ALA A 26 4.98 -3.87 -14.22
N THR A 27 4.92 -4.64 -15.31
CA THR A 27 3.95 -4.35 -16.37
C THR A 27 2.57 -4.49 -15.75
N PRO A 28 1.68 -3.49 -15.87
CA PRO A 28 0.30 -3.66 -15.43
C PRO A 28 -0.26 -4.87 -16.16
N THR A 29 -0.69 -5.88 -15.41
CA THR A 29 -1.52 -6.94 -15.98
C THR A 29 -2.77 -6.23 -16.53
N PRO A 30 -3.18 -6.47 -17.79
CA PRO A 30 -4.45 -5.92 -18.26
C PRO A 30 -5.54 -6.28 -17.25
N SER A 31 -6.46 -5.34 -16.99
CA SER A 31 -7.64 -5.65 -16.18
C SER A 31 -8.28 -6.93 -16.73
N PRO A 32 -8.59 -7.91 -15.87
CA PRO A 32 -9.14 -9.16 -16.36
C PRO A 32 -10.46 -8.85 -17.05
N SER A 33 -10.64 -9.44 -18.22
CA SER A 33 -11.96 -9.53 -18.82
C SER A 33 -12.90 -10.25 -17.85
N GLU A 34 -14.17 -9.81 -17.77
CA GLU A 34 -15.23 -10.48 -17.02
C GLU A 34 -15.24 -11.99 -17.34
N GLY A 35 -14.66 -12.81 -16.46
CA GLY A 35 -14.53 -14.26 -16.66
C GLY A 35 -13.20 -14.87 -16.23
N GLU A 36 -12.12 -14.10 -16.14
CA GLU A 36 -10.87 -14.57 -15.50
C GLU A 36 -11.01 -14.47 -13.97
N LYS A 37 -10.89 -15.62 -13.29
CA LYS A 37 -10.95 -15.70 -11.82
C LYS A 37 -9.67 -15.14 -11.24
N ASP A 38 -9.68 -13.83 -11.04
CA ASP A 38 -8.63 -13.09 -10.38
C ASP A 38 -8.42 -13.55 -8.94
N SER A 39 -7.19 -13.35 -8.45
CA SER A 39 -6.90 -13.58 -7.05
C SER A 39 -7.64 -12.53 -6.21
N ARG A 40 -8.41 -12.95 -5.20
CA ARG A 40 -9.24 -12.08 -4.37
C ARG A 40 -8.90 -12.22 -2.89
N TYR A 41 -8.94 -11.12 -2.16
CA TYR A 41 -8.84 -11.14 -0.71
C TYR A 41 -10.17 -11.51 -0.06
N THR A 42 -10.15 -12.42 0.91
CA THR A 42 -11.30 -12.92 1.67
C THR A 42 -10.96 -13.04 3.17
N GLY A 43 -11.95 -13.37 4.00
CA GLY A 43 -11.80 -13.46 5.46
C GLY A 43 -12.26 -12.17 6.14
N CYS A 44 -11.32 -11.36 6.64
CA CYS A 44 -11.65 -10.12 7.32
C CYS A 44 -12.29 -9.11 6.37
N GLN A 45 -13.61 -8.92 6.47
CA GLN A 45 -14.40 -8.17 5.49
C GLN A 45 -13.97 -6.70 5.30
N PRO A 46 -13.65 -5.92 6.35
CA PRO A 46 -13.18 -4.54 6.16
C PRO A 46 -11.92 -4.47 5.30
N LEU A 47 -10.91 -5.26 5.65
CA LEU A 47 -9.64 -5.30 4.93
C LEU A 47 -9.77 -5.93 3.54
N ALA A 48 -10.56 -7.01 3.40
CA ALA A 48 -10.82 -7.65 2.13
C ALA A 48 -11.46 -6.67 1.13
N ARG A 49 -12.48 -5.91 1.55
CA ARG A 49 -13.11 -4.90 0.69
C ARG A 49 -12.14 -3.82 0.28
N TRP A 50 -11.33 -3.32 1.21
CA TRP A 50 -10.33 -2.30 0.91
C TRP A 50 -9.28 -2.81 -0.09
N LEU A 51 -8.70 -4.00 0.15
CA LEU A 51 -7.68 -4.59 -0.73
C LEU A 51 -8.21 -5.00 -2.11
N ASN A 52 -9.49 -5.37 -2.21
CA ASN A 52 -10.14 -5.67 -3.49
C ASN A 52 -10.57 -4.40 -4.25
N GLY A 53 -10.44 -3.20 -3.66
CA GLY A 53 -10.93 -1.95 -4.25
C GLY A 53 -12.45 -1.77 -4.15
N ASP A 54 -13.16 -2.66 -3.45
CA ASP A 54 -14.60 -2.58 -3.19
C ASP A 54 -14.94 -1.51 -2.12
N GLY A 55 -13.93 -1.02 -1.39
CA GLY A 55 -14.03 -0.04 -0.32
C GLY A 55 -14.14 1.43 -0.77
N GLY A 56 -14.06 1.69 -2.08
CA GLY A 56 -14.41 2.98 -2.68
C GLY A 56 -13.44 4.12 -2.41
N THR A 57 -12.40 4.27 -3.24
CA THR A 57 -11.89 5.62 -3.53
C THR A 57 -12.94 6.31 -4.40
N SER A 58 -13.39 7.49 -3.98
CA SER A 58 -14.39 8.28 -4.72
C SER A 58 -13.98 8.40 -6.20
N SER A 59 -14.79 7.89 -7.13
CA SER A 59 -14.50 7.97 -8.55
C SER A 59 -14.34 9.43 -8.97
N GLY A 60 -13.12 9.80 -9.38
CA GLY A 60 -12.79 11.18 -9.76
C GLY A 60 -11.77 11.88 -8.86
N THR A 61 -11.30 11.27 -7.78
CA THR A 61 -10.17 11.82 -7.00
C THR A 61 -8.84 11.57 -7.75
N PRO A 62 -7.90 12.54 -7.72
CA PRO A 62 -6.56 12.33 -8.25
C PRO A 62 -5.87 11.17 -7.54
N GLN A 63 -5.38 10.21 -8.31
CA GLN A 63 -4.63 9.06 -7.82
C GLN A 63 -3.48 8.72 -8.76
N ALA A 64 -2.43 8.12 -8.20
CA ALA A 64 -1.36 7.53 -8.96
C ALA A 64 -0.89 6.24 -8.27
N VAL A 65 -0.65 5.20 -9.07
CA VAL A 65 -0.21 3.88 -8.58
C VAL A 65 1.01 3.42 -9.36
N VAL A 66 1.92 2.75 -8.66
CA VAL A 66 3.01 1.98 -9.27
C VAL A 66 3.19 0.66 -8.53
N THR A 67 3.59 -0.36 -9.30
CA THR A 67 3.99 -1.64 -8.75
C THR A 67 5.37 -1.99 -9.27
N PHE A 68 6.21 -2.54 -8.40
CA PHE A 68 7.53 -3.04 -8.72
C PHE A 68 7.64 -4.50 -8.36
N ARG A 69 8.51 -5.21 -9.08
CA ARG A 69 8.91 -6.58 -8.74
C ARG A 69 10.42 -6.69 -8.84
N SER A 70 11.00 -7.53 -8.01
CA SER A 70 12.39 -7.93 -8.18
C SER A 70 12.51 -8.83 -9.42
N ARG A 71 13.68 -8.83 -10.06
CA ARG A 71 13.96 -9.67 -11.25
C ARG A 71 13.77 -11.16 -11.01
N ASN A 72 13.99 -11.62 -9.77
CA ASN A 72 13.76 -13.01 -9.37
C ASN A 72 12.31 -13.31 -8.95
N GLY A 73 11.42 -12.31 -8.98
CA GLY A 73 10.00 -12.44 -8.62
C GLY A 73 9.72 -12.63 -7.13
N LEU A 74 10.75 -12.64 -6.28
CA LEU A 74 10.60 -12.92 -4.84
C LEU A 74 10.18 -11.71 -4.02
N VAL A 75 10.26 -10.50 -4.57
CA VAL A 75 9.83 -9.26 -3.89
C VAL A 75 8.87 -8.51 -4.80
N ALA A 76 7.78 -8.02 -4.23
CA ALA A 76 6.84 -7.12 -4.88
C ALA A 76 6.62 -5.89 -3.99
N VAL A 77 6.50 -4.73 -4.61
CA VAL A 77 6.22 -3.45 -3.93
C VAL A 77 5.06 -2.78 -4.65
N TYR A 78 4.08 -2.33 -3.90
CA TYR A 78 2.97 -1.52 -4.37
C TYR A 78 3.02 -0.18 -3.65
N GLU A 79 2.83 0.89 -4.41
CA GLU A 79 2.80 2.25 -3.91
C GLU A 79 1.65 2.97 -4.60
N ALA A 80 0.80 3.63 -3.82
CA ALA A 80 -0.27 4.47 -4.31
C ALA A 80 -0.32 5.78 -3.52
N LEU A 81 -0.53 6.86 -4.26
CA LEU A 81 -0.81 8.18 -3.70
C LEU A 81 -2.20 8.59 -4.16
N THR A 82 -3.00 9.08 -3.22
CA THR A 82 -4.35 9.61 -3.49
C THR A 82 -4.44 11.00 -2.89
N ALA A 83 -5.06 11.93 -3.62
CA ALA A 83 -5.37 13.27 -3.13
C ALA A 83 -6.87 13.52 -3.05
N GLU A 84 -7.34 13.97 -1.89
CA GLU A 84 -8.76 14.16 -1.60
C GLU A 84 -9.00 15.43 -0.75
N PRO A 85 -10.21 16.01 -0.80
CA PRO A 85 -10.59 17.04 0.16
C PRO A 85 -10.42 16.53 1.60
N PRO A 86 -9.97 17.37 2.56
CA PRO A 86 -9.59 16.90 3.91
C PRO A 86 -10.64 16.03 4.60
N GLY A 87 -11.91 16.44 4.59
CA GLY A 87 -12.97 15.65 5.24
C GLY A 87 -13.30 14.31 4.57
N ALA A 88 -13.03 14.16 3.26
CA ALA A 88 -13.16 12.88 2.57
C ALA A 88 -11.96 11.98 2.90
N LEU A 89 -10.75 12.55 2.84
CA LEU A 89 -9.53 11.84 3.24
C LEU A 89 -9.62 11.37 4.69
N ASP A 90 -10.19 12.18 5.58
CA ASP A 90 -10.37 11.85 6.99
C ASP A 90 -11.17 10.56 7.17
N ALA A 91 -12.30 10.46 6.46
CA ALA A 91 -13.21 9.34 6.54
C ALA A 91 -12.62 8.07 5.91
N ASP A 92 -11.96 8.20 4.76
CA ASP A 92 -11.38 7.06 4.03
C ASP A 92 -10.14 6.53 4.76
N TYR A 93 -9.30 7.41 5.31
CA TYR A 93 -8.17 7.01 6.13
C TYR A 93 -8.61 6.31 7.41
N ALA A 94 -9.62 6.83 8.13
CA ALA A 94 -10.13 6.19 9.34
C ALA A 94 -10.70 4.78 9.07
N GLN A 95 -11.35 4.58 7.91
CA GLN A 95 -11.81 3.25 7.49
C GLN A 95 -10.65 2.30 7.20
N ALA A 96 -9.60 2.78 6.52
CA ALA A 96 -8.42 1.98 6.22
C ALA A 96 -7.62 1.63 7.49
N GLU A 97 -7.48 2.59 8.41
CA GLU A 97 -6.87 2.40 9.72
C GLU A 97 -7.64 1.34 10.52
N GLN A 98 -8.97 1.49 10.65
CA GLN A 98 -9.81 0.51 11.32
C GLN A 98 -9.70 -0.89 10.69
N ALA A 99 -9.63 -0.98 9.35
CA ALA A 99 -9.47 -2.24 8.65
C ALA A 99 -8.12 -2.91 8.94
N LEU A 100 -7.04 -2.14 9.08
CA LEU A 100 -5.72 -2.67 9.42
C LEU A 100 -5.64 -3.09 10.90
N GLU A 101 -6.25 -2.35 11.80
CA GLU A 101 -6.18 -2.61 13.24
C GLU A 101 -7.13 -3.72 13.73
N SER A 102 -8.29 -3.90 13.09
CA SER A 102 -9.30 -4.88 13.53
C SER A 102 -9.13 -6.29 12.97
N CYS A 103 -8.25 -6.47 11.98
CA CYS A 103 -8.09 -7.74 11.28
C CYS A 103 -6.86 -8.51 11.77
N ASP A 104 -7.07 -9.71 12.31
CA ASP A 104 -5.98 -10.63 12.70
C ASP A 104 -5.50 -11.54 11.55
N SER A 105 -6.31 -11.70 10.50
CA SER A 105 -5.95 -12.52 9.35
C SER A 105 -6.69 -12.12 8.07
N ILE A 106 -6.07 -12.39 6.92
CA ILE A 106 -6.66 -12.23 5.59
C ILE A 106 -6.22 -13.39 4.71
N SER A 107 -7.09 -13.85 3.81
CA SER A 107 -6.76 -14.88 2.83
C SER A 107 -6.68 -14.28 1.44
N LEU A 108 -5.64 -14.62 0.68
CA LEU A 108 -5.60 -14.42 -0.77
C LEU A 108 -6.02 -15.73 -1.44
N GLU A 109 -7.18 -15.73 -2.07
CA GLU A 109 -7.74 -16.85 -2.80
C GLU A 109 -7.50 -16.69 -4.29
N SER A 110 -6.98 -17.73 -4.94
CA SER A 110 -6.96 -17.86 -6.40
C SER A 110 -7.56 -19.20 -6.81
N THR A 111 -7.71 -19.42 -8.12
CA THR A 111 -8.30 -20.67 -8.65
C THR A 111 -7.60 -21.94 -8.16
N GLU A 112 -6.30 -21.86 -7.84
CA GLU A 112 -5.47 -23.03 -7.53
C GLU A 112 -5.00 -23.08 -6.06
N GLN A 113 -5.11 -21.97 -5.32
CA GLN A 113 -4.50 -21.85 -4.00
C GLN A 113 -5.18 -20.82 -3.12
N THR A 114 -5.13 -21.07 -1.82
CA THR A 114 -5.46 -20.09 -0.79
C THR A 114 -4.25 -19.89 0.09
N ILE A 115 -3.85 -18.63 0.28
CA ILE A 115 -2.77 -18.25 1.19
C ILE A 115 -3.37 -17.41 2.31
N THR A 116 -3.43 -17.96 3.52
CA THR A 116 -3.87 -17.23 4.70
C THR A 116 -2.69 -16.58 5.39
N LEU A 117 -2.77 -15.26 5.50
CA LEU A 117 -1.80 -14.39 6.15
C LEU A 117 -2.32 -14.02 7.54
N SER A 118 -1.50 -14.21 8.57
CA SER A 118 -1.71 -13.64 9.89
C SER A 118 -1.24 -12.19 9.88
N LEU A 119 -2.02 -11.29 10.48
CA LEU A 119 -1.71 -9.88 10.61
C LEU A 119 -1.20 -9.57 12.01
N THR A 120 -0.22 -8.67 12.08
CA THR A 120 0.31 -8.17 13.35
C THR A 120 0.55 -6.67 13.21
N PRO A 121 -0.11 -5.82 14.00
CA PRO A 121 0.14 -4.38 14.01
C PRO A 121 1.61 -4.08 14.30
N ILE A 122 2.18 -3.13 13.57
CA ILE A 122 3.56 -2.66 13.71
C ILE A 122 3.66 -1.17 13.36
N HIS A 123 4.83 -0.58 13.61
CA HIS A 123 5.13 0.78 13.20
C HIS A 123 6.16 0.79 12.05
N PHE A 124 5.82 1.46 10.94
CA PHE A 124 6.68 1.61 9.76
C PHE A 124 7.16 3.04 9.53
N GLY A 125 6.41 4.04 9.99
CA GLY A 125 6.64 5.45 9.67
C GLY A 125 6.49 6.40 10.85
N GLY A 126 6.03 7.61 10.53
CA GLY A 126 5.77 8.66 11.51
C GLY A 126 4.52 8.39 12.35
N PRO A 127 4.18 9.31 13.27
CA PRO A 127 3.00 9.20 14.12
C PRO A 127 1.68 9.09 13.34
N ASP A 128 1.64 9.59 12.11
CA ASP A 128 0.46 9.57 11.24
C ASP A 128 0.42 8.34 10.30
N SER A 129 1.03 7.22 10.72
CA SER A 129 1.08 5.98 9.95
C SER A 129 0.49 4.79 10.72
N THR A 130 -0.30 4.00 10.03
CA THR A 130 -0.86 2.73 10.53
C THR A 130 -0.35 1.60 9.67
N ALA A 131 0.18 0.54 10.28
CA ALA A 131 0.74 -0.55 9.51
C ALA A 131 0.58 -1.92 10.17
N VAL A 132 0.59 -2.94 9.31
CA VAL A 132 0.56 -4.35 9.72
C VAL A 132 1.65 -5.13 9.00
N ARG A 133 2.23 -6.07 9.72
CA ARG A 133 3.00 -7.17 9.16
C ARG A 133 2.04 -8.31 8.84
N MET A 134 2.27 -8.94 7.70
CA MET A 134 1.57 -10.13 7.24
C MET A 134 2.55 -11.28 7.17
N ASP A 135 2.21 -12.43 7.74
CA ASP A 135 3.03 -13.64 7.67
C ASP A 135 2.18 -14.84 7.26
N ALA A 136 2.72 -15.66 6.35
CA ALA A 136 2.15 -16.94 5.98
C ALA A 136 3.24 -17.98 5.74
N ARG A 137 2.82 -19.24 5.72
CA ARG A 137 3.59 -20.35 5.15
C ARG A 137 2.77 -20.98 4.05
N HIS A 138 3.32 -21.02 2.84
CA HIS A 138 2.69 -21.70 1.71
C HIS A 138 3.63 -22.80 1.21
N GLN A 139 3.17 -24.05 1.23
CA GLN A 139 3.98 -25.22 0.83
C GLN A 139 5.36 -25.29 1.49
N GLY A 140 5.45 -24.87 2.77
CA GLY A 140 6.71 -24.83 3.53
C GLY A 140 7.60 -23.61 3.27
N VAL A 141 7.23 -22.73 2.32
CA VAL A 141 7.92 -21.48 2.03
C VAL A 141 7.31 -20.34 2.85
N LEU A 142 8.15 -19.55 3.50
CA LEU A 142 7.72 -18.35 4.21
C LEU A 142 7.31 -17.26 3.21
N VAL A 143 6.15 -16.66 3.44
CA VAL A 143 5.71 -15.44 2.77
C VAL A 143 5.55 -14.39 3.85
N ASN A 144 6.21 -13.26 3.65
CA ASN A 144 6.16 -12.12 4.55
C ASN A 144 5.71 -10.92 3.75
N GLY A 145 4.87 -10.08 4.35
CA GLY A 145 4.42 -8.86 3.74
C GLY A 145 4.16 -7.79 4.77
N TYR A 146 3.93 -6.58 4.27
CA TYR A 146 3.74 -5.40 5.06
C TYR A 146 2.79 -4.49 4.31
N ILE A 147 1.84 -3.91 5.02
CA ILE A 147 0.96 -2.87 4.49
C ILE A 147 1.04 -1.70 5.45
N ALA A 148 1.20 -0.51 4.90
CA ALA A 148 1.17 0.74 5.63
C ALA A 148 0.29 1.74 4.89
N ILE A 149 -0.44 2.53 5.67
CA ILE A 149 -1.06 3.77 5.21
C ILE A 149 -0.45 4.93 6.00
N GLU A 150 -0.29 6.08 5.36
CA GLU A 150 0.22 7.28 6.03
C GLU A 150 -0.44 8.53 5.46
N ARG A 151 -0.79 9.47 6.34
CA ARG A 151 -1.21 10.81 5.92
C ARG A 151 0.02 11.67 5.64
N LEU A 152 0.07 12.21 4.43
CA LEU A 152 1.10 13.14 3.99
C LEU A 152 0.45 14.53 3.90
N GLY A 153 0.23 15.16 5.04
CA GLY A 153 -0.49 16.44 5.12
C GLY A 153 -2.02 16.29 5.12
N GLU A 154 -2.74 17.39 4.88
CA GLU A 154 -4.21 17.44 5.04
C GLU A 154 -5.00 16.77 3.89
N SER A 155 -4.37 16.53 2.75
CA SER A 155 -5.09 16.19 1.51
C SER A 155 -4.47 15.06 0.70
N VAL A 156 -3.38 14.44 1.18
CA VAL A 156 -2.70 13.34 0.48
C VAL A 156 -2.50 12.18 1.44
N ALA A 157 -2.79 10.96 0.98
CA ALA A 157 -2.42 9.73 1.67
C ALA A 157 -1.54 8.84 0.78
N LEU A 158 -0.62 8.14 1.44
CA LEU A 158 0.20 7.09 0.88
C LEU A 158 -0.36 5.74 1.32
N VAL A 159 -0.55 4.83 0.36
CA VAL A 159 -0.72 3.40 0.61
C VAL A 159 0.51 2.69 0.08
N TYR A 160 1.15 1.91 0.94
CA TYR A 160 2.36 1.17 0.63
C TYR A 160 2.17 -0.29 1.00
N ALA A 161 2.49 -1.20 0.09
CA ALA A 161 2.57 -2.62 0.40
C ALA A 161 3.88 -3.23 -0.11
N PHE A 162 4.45 -4.13 0.67
CA PHE A 162 5.65 -4.88 0.35
C PHE A 162 5.38 -6.36 0.60
N PHE A 163 5.78 -7.22 -0.34
CA PHE A 163 5.70 -8.67 -0.19
C PHE A 163 7.04 -9.29 -0.53
N GLN A 164 7.41 -10.32 0.22
CA GLN A 164 8.62 -11.09 0.04
C GLN A 164 8.37 -12.58 0.26
N VAL A 165 8.94 -13.39 -0.63
CA VAL A 165 8.90 -14.86 -0.58
C VAL A 165 10.28 -15.39 -0.18
N GLY A 166 10.29 -16.35 0.74
CA GLY A 166 11.51 -17.05 1.19
C GLY A 166 12.37 -16.30 2.19
N ASN A 167 11.97 -15.10 2.61
CA ASN A 167 12.66 -14.27 3.60
C ASN A 167 11.64 -13.32 4.28
N GLY A 168 12.03 -12.63 5.35
CA GLY A 168 11.17 -11.72 6.11
C GLY A 168 11.87 -10.42 6.51
N SER A 169 12.54 -9.75 5.57
CA SER A 169 13.34 -8.56 5.89
C SER A 169 12.46 -7.32 6.09
N SER A 170 12.13 -7.01 7.35
CA SER A 170 11.45 -5.76 7.73
C SER A 170 12.27 -4.52 7.40
N GLN A 171 13.60 -4.62 7.39
CA GLN A 171 14.50 -3.52 7.10
C GLN A 171 14.37 -3.03 5.66
N LEU A 172 14.27 -3.94 4.69
CA LEU A 172 14.11 -3.58 3.29
C LEU A 172 12.74 -2.93 3.03
N ALA A 173 11.69 -3.51 3.62
CA ALA A 173 10.35 -2.92 3.55
C ALA A 173 10.33 -1.50 4.13
N SER A 174 11.01 -1.29 5.27
CA SER A 174 11.03 0.01 5.98
C SER A 174 11.81 1.05 5.19
N LEU A 175 12.94 0.65 4.61
CA LEU A 175 13.76 1.51 3.76
C LEU A 175 12.98 2.02 2.54
N PHE A 176 12.28 1.13 1.85
CA PHE A 176 11.51 1.47 0.65
C PHE A 176 10.27 2.32 0.98
N TYR A 177 9.59 1.99 2.08
CA TYR A 177 8.50 2.81 2.61
C TYR A 177 8.97 4.24 2.93
N GLY A 178 10.06 4.41 3.69
CA GLY A 178 10.59 5.72 4.03
C GLY A 178 10.96 6.54 2.80
N ARG A 179 11.57 5.91 1.79
CA ARG A 179 11.86 6.57 0.50
C ARG A 179 10.59 7.04 -0.22
N ALA A 180 9.53 6.23 -0.24
CA ALA A 180 8.27 6.61 -0.86
C ALA A 180 7.65 7.83 -0.16
N ALA A 181 7.55 7.77 1.17
CA ALA A 181 6.99 8.86 1.97
C ALA A 181 7.80 10.16 1.84
N ASP A 182 9.13 10.09 1.96
CA ASP A 182 10.01 11.25 1.86
C ASP A 182 9.98 11.90 0.47
N LYS A 183 9.97 11.07 -0.59
CA LYS A 183 9.86 11.56 -1.96
C LYS A 183 8.51 12.24 -2.18
N ALA A 184 7.42 11.62 -1.73
CA ALA A 184 6.10 12.19 -1.88
C ALA A 184 5.98 13.54 -1.17
N ARG A 185 6.46 13.65 0.07
CA ARG A 185 6.54 14.93 0.80
C ARG A 185 7.33 15.98 0.04
N THR A 186 8.51 15.61 -0.46
CA THR A 186 9.41 16.54 -1.15
C THR A 186 8.85 17.03 -2.48
N ILE A 187 8.31 16.13 -3.32
CA ILE A 187 7.84 16.47 -4.66
C ILE A 187 6.51 17.23 -4.63
N LEU A 188 5.67 16.95 -3.63
CA LEU A 188 4.37 17.60 -3.45
C LEU A 188 4.41 18.83 -2.54
N ASP A 189 5.58 19.15 -1.97
CA ASP A 189 5.79 20.27 -1.04
C ASP A 189 4.85 20.20 0.18
N LEU A 190 4.81 19.03 0.81
CA LEU A 190 3.92 18.75 1.95
C LEU A 190 4.71 18.98 3.25
N GLU A 191 4.26 19.92 4.08
CA GLU A 191 4.81 20.11 5.42
C GLU A 191 4.42 18.91 6.32
N PRO A 192 5.31 18.46 7.23
CA PRO A 192 4.93 17.57 8.31
C PRO A 192 3.83 18.23 9.16
N GLN A 193 2.77 17.48 9.49
CA GLN A 193 1.74 17.95 10.44
C GLN A 193 2.43 18.25 11.79
N ASP A 194 2.45 19.51 12.22
CA ASP A 194 2.94 19.89 13.54
C ASP A 194 1.83 19.60 14.57
N PRO A 195 2.01 18.65 15.50
CA PRO A 195 1.00 18.31 16.50
C PRO A 195 0.72 19.45 17.50
N SER A 196 1.47 20.56 17.42
CA SER A 196 1.33 21.73 18.30
C SER A 196 0.26 22.74 17.84
N ARG A 197 -0.40 22.52 16.70
CA ARG A 197 -1.47 23.40 16.17
C ARG A 197 -2.86 22.79 16.36
N ILE A 198 -3.28 22.59 17.61
CA ILE A 198 -4.70 22.44 18.01
C ILE A 198 -4.94 23.32 19.23
#